data_AF-B4VPT4-F1
#
_entry.id   AF-B4VPT4-F1
#
_cell.length_a   1.000
_cell.length_b   1.000
_cell.length_c   1.000
_cell.angle_alpha   90.00
_cell.angle_beta   90.00
_cell.angle_gamma   90.00
#
_symmetry.space_group_name_H-M   'P 1'
#
loop_
_entity.id
_entity.type
_entity.pdbx_description
1 polymer ?
#
loop_
_entity_poly.entity_id
_entity_poly.type
_entity_poly.pdbx_seq_one_letter_code
_entity_poly.pdbx_strand_id
1 'polypeptide(L)'
;MQFKKLALIFMTVTLLVSCLLSILSVRSESTDANRSDKIANKTSSPVIPPPLETALEELRVIQIKIEGDIHPKEYGEDIRDLTPIVENAYGDAEILATVKSALAGHQLAVQFWECDRVFGYDELFQCRDQVLQAVFQKYPDIAAQAQAIVASENTTYISAELDENSVLEAIWEKTGMDTKTALQMSNPTSLTADNHTQN
;
A
#
# COMPACT_ATOMS: atom_id res chain seq x y z
N MET A 1 -31.11 1.01 -1.65
CA MET A 1 -31.28 2.47 -1.41
C MET A 1 -30.12 3.19 -2.07
N GLN A 2 -30.35 4.40 -2.58
CA GLN A 2 -29.47 5.06 -3.55
C GLN A 2 -28.19 5.64 -2.93
N PHE A 3 -27.08 5.42 -3.64
CA PHE A 3 -25.78 6.06 -3.48
C PHE A 3 -25.89 7.59 -3.45
N LYS A 4 -25.28 8.23 -2.45
CA LYS A 4 -25.05 9.68 -2.45
C LYS A 4 -23.64 10.01 -1.96
N LYS A 5 -22.85 10.44 -2.95
CA LYS A 5 -21.97 11.62 -2.95
C LYS A 5 -20.68 11.59 -2.11
N LEU A 6 -19.57 11.30 -2.80
CA LEU A 6 -18.39 12.17 -2.71
C LEU A 6 -17.86 12.41 -4.13
N ALA A 7 -18.30 13.51 -4.74
CA ALA A 7 -17.65 14.10 -5.90
C ALA A 7 -16.97 15.36 -5.39
N LEU A 8 -15.64 15.34 -5.29
CA LEU A 8 -14.84 16.50 -4.92
C LEU A 8 -14.07 16.97 -6.16
N ILE A 9 -14.56 18.08 -6.68
CA ILE A 9 -14.10 18.83 -7.85
C ILE A 9 -12.87 19.63 -7.44
N PHE A 10 -11.74 19.49 -8.15
CA PHE A 10 -10.73 20.55 -8.23
C PHE A 10 -10.19 20.67 -9.66
N MET A 11 -10.91 21.46 -10.45
CA MET A 11 -10.38 22.12 -11.65
C MET A 11 -9.92 23.52 -11.25
N THR A 12 -8.63 23.81 -11.38
CA THR A 12 -8.14 25.19 -11.49
C THR A 12 -7.13 25.29 -12.63
N VAL A 13 -7.63 25.79 -13.76
CA VAL A 13 -6.90 26.29 -14.91
C VAL A 13 -6.18 27.58 -14.53
N THR A 14 -4.88 27.70 -14.82
CA THR A 14 -4.24 29.00 -15.03
C THR A 14 -3.46 28.97 -16.35
N LEU A 15 -3.78 29.97 -17.17
CA LEU A 15 -3.39 30.19 -18.55
C LEU A 15 -2.27 31.23 -18.63
N LEU A 16 -1.37 31.03 -19.61
CA LEU A 16 -0.71 32.02 -20.48
C LEU A 16 0.57 32.77 -20.04
N VAL A 17 1.26 33.23 -21.12
CA VAL A 17 2.42 34.13 -21.27
C VAL A 17 3.72 33.34 -21.56
N SER A 18 4.45 33.41 -22.70
CA SER A 18 4.52 34.25 -23.91
C SER A 18 5.52 33.58 -24.90
N CYS A 19 5.23 33.38 -26.18
CA CYS A 19 5.60 34.19 -27.36
C CYS A 19 6.99 34.90 -27.32
N LEU A 20 7.97 34.47 -28.16
CA LEU A 20 8.59 35.23 -29.28
C LEU A 20 9.92 34.61 -29.79
N LEU A 21 9.92 34.28 -31.10
CA LEU A 21 10.92 34.60 -32.15
C LEU A 21 12.42 34.24 -32.01
N SER A 22 12.93 33.46 -32.99
CA SER A 22 14.00 33.78 -33.98
C SER A 22 14.51 32.49 -34.65
N ILE A 23 14.14 32.18 -35.90
CA ILE A 23 14.84 32.47 -37.17
C ILE A 23 16.20 31.74 -37.36
N LEU A 24 16.18 30.80 -38.34
CA LEU A 24 17.22 30.34 -39.28
C LEU A 24 18.67 30.12 -38.80
N SER A 25 19.17 28.87 -38.91
CA SER A 25 20.42 28.61 -39.64
C SER A 25 20.71 27.12 -39.90
N VAL A 26 20.86 26.84 -41.20
CA VAL A 26 21.94 26.03 -41.81
C VAL A 26 22.01 24.54 -41.47
N ARG A 27 21.55 23.77 -42.48
CA ARG A 27 22.02 22.43 -42.83
C ARG A 27 23.54 22.39 -42.99
N SER A 28 24.21 21.47 -42.31
CA SER A 28 25.51 20.93 -42.71
C SER A 28 25.54 19.42 -42.46
N GLU A 29 25.72 18.67 -43.54
CA GLU A 29 26.08 17.25 -43.56
C GLU A 29 27.53 17.06 -43.07
N SER A 30 27.78 15.96 -42.34
CA SER A 30 28.94 15.05 -42.42
C SER A 30 29.08 14.29 -41.08
N THR A 31 28.84 12.98 -41.08
CA THR A 31 29.82 11.88 -41.22
C THR A 31 30.43 11.47 -39.87
N ASP A 32 30.43 10.15 -39.70
CA ASP A 32 30.91 9.33 -38.60
C ASP A 32 32.17 9.81 -37.87
N ALA A 33 32.18 9.63 -36.54
CA ALA A 33 33.03 8.66 -35.86
C ALA A 33 33.26 9.02 -34.39
N ASN A 34 33.18 7.98 -33.55
CA ASN A 34 33.79 7.88 -32.22
C ASN A 34 33.35 8.86 -31.14
N ARG A 35 32.32 8.46 -30.37
CA ARG A 35 32.24 8.87 -28.97
C ARG A 35 31.83 7.72 -28.07
N SER A 36 32.88 7.09 -27.54
CA SER A 36 32.99 6.56 -26.19
C SER A 36 31.91 5.58 -25.75
N ASP A 37 32.30 4.30 -25.69
CA ASP A 37 31.69 3.27 -24.85
C ASP A 37 31.51 3.80 -23.43
N LYS A 38 30.34 4.39 -23.16
CA LYS A 38 29.88 4.62 -21.80
C LYS A 38 29.31 3.29 -21.37
N ILE A 39 30.15 2.53 -20.65
CA ILE A 39 29.78 1.34 -19.90
C ILE A 39 28.43 1.62 -19.25
N ALA A 40 27.37 1.04 -19.81
CA ALA A 40 26.10 0.92 -19.13
C ALA A 40 26.43 0.07 -17.91
N ASN A 41 26.52 0.70 -16.72
CA ASN A 41 26.41 -0.03 -15.48
C ASN A 41 25.06 -0.75 -15.57
N LYS A 42 25.13 -2.02 -15.95
CA LYS A 42 24.02 -2.94 -15.93
C LYS A 42 23.73 -3.09 -14.44
N THR A 43 22.85 -2.24 -13.92
CA THR A 43 22.27 -2.38 -12.59
C THR A 43 21.56 -3.73 -12.65
N SER A 44 22.25 -4.80 -12.25
CA SER A 44 21.63 -6.10 -12.14
C SER A 44 20.51 -5.92 -11.13
N SER A 45 19.27 -6.21 -11.52
CA SER A 45 18.17 -6.29 -10.58
C SER A 45 18.63 -7.08 -9.36
N PRO A 46 18.30 -6.62 -8.14
CA PRO A 46 18.69 -7.35 -6.94
C PRO A 46 18.28 -8.81 -7.08
N VAL A 47 19.23 -9.73 -6.88
CA VAL A 47 18.94 -11.17 -6.94
C VAL A 47 18.14 -11.49 -5.69
N ILE A 48 16.83 -11.64 -5.85
CA ILE A 48 15.93 -12.01 -4.76
C ILE A 48 16.12 -13.50 -4.49
N PRO A 49 16.51 -13.91 -3.27
CA PRO A 49 16.64 -15.32 -2.95
C PRO A 49 15.25 -15.99 -2.88
N PRO A 50 15.15 -17.31 -3.14
CA PRO A 50 13.86 -18.00 -3.24
C PRO A 50 12.91 -17.82 -2.03
N PRO A 51 13.39 -17.76 -0.76
CA PRO A 51 12.50 -17.52 0.38
C PRO A 51 11.84 -16.14 0.38
N LEU A 52 12.58 -15.10 -0.02
CA LEU A 52 12.01 -13.75 -0.14
C LEU A 52 11.09 -13.64 -1.36
N GLU A 53 11.42 -14.32 -2.46
CA GLU A 53 10.56 -14.41 -3.64
C GLU A 53 9.22 -15.09 -3.31
N THR A 54 9.27 -16.18 -2.55
CA THR A 54 8.07 -16.90 -2.10
C THR A 54 7.22 -16.01 -1.19
N ALA A 55 7.83 -15.31 -0.22
CA ALA A 55 7.12 -14.38 0.65
C ALA A 55 6.43 -13.23 -0.12
N LEU A 56 7.09 -12.71 -1.16
CA LEU A 56 6.53 -11.68 -2.04
C LEU A 56 5.36 -12.22 -2.88
N GLU A 57 5.48 -13.42 -3.43
CA GLU A 57 4.40 -14.01 -4.23
C GLU A 57 3.18 -14.34 -3.37
N GLU A 58 3.36 -14.87 -2.16
CA GLU A 58 2.24 -15.12 -1.25
C GLU A 58 1.58 -13.80 -0.81
N LEU A 59 2.35 -12.74 -0.54
CA LEU A 59 1.79 -11.40 -0.33
C LEU A 59 1.01 -10.87 -1.55
N ARG A 60 1.48 -11.14 -2.77
CA ARG A 60 0.74 -10.80 -3.99
C ARG A 60 -0.59 -11.55 -4.06
N VAL A 61 -0.64 -12.82 -3.69
CA VAL A 61 -1.88 -13.60 -3.62
C VAL A 61 -2.85 -12.97 -2.62
N ILE A 62 -2.37 -12.55 -1.45
CA ILE A 62 -3.18 -11.81 -0.46
C ILE A 62 -3.69 -10.49 -1.05
N GLN A 63 -2.86 -9.73 -1.77
CA GLN A 63 -3.27 -8.47 -2.41
C GLN A 63 -4.46 -8.66 -3.35
N ILE A 64 -4.42 -9.71 -4.17
CA ILE A 64 -5.49 -10.02 -5.13
C ILE A 64 -6.79 -10.33 -4.38
N LYS A 65 -6.71 -11.05 -3.25
CA LYS A 65 -7.89 -11.40 -2.43
C LYS A 65 -8.54 -10.16 -1.82
N ILE A 66 -7.75 -9.20 -1.34
CA ILE A 66 -8.29 -7.96 -0.74
C ILE A 66 -8.85 -6.96 -1.77
N GLU A 67 -8.42 -7.04 -3.03
CA GLU A 67 -8.97 -6.22 -4.12
C GLU A 67 -10.26 -6.81 -4.73
N GLY A 68 -10.54 -8.08 -4.45
CA GLY A 68 -11.75 -8.79 -4.87
C GLY A 68 -12.78 -8.92 -3.74
N ASP A 69 -13.52 -10.03 -3.77
CA ASP A 69 -14.45 -10.38 -2.70
C ASP A 69 -13.68 -11.04 -1.54
N ILE A 70 -13.64 -10.37 -0.38
CA ILE A 70 -12.97 -10.88 0.82
C ILE A 70 -13.91 -11.81 1.59
N HIS A 71 -13.44 -13.03 1.86
CA HIS A 71 -14.02 -13.93 2.85
C HIS A 71 -13.17 -13.87 4.13
N PRO A 72 -13.60 -13.18 5.20
CA PRO A 72 -12.74 -12.89 6.36
C PRO A 72 -12.12 -14.12 7.03
N LYS A 73 -12.87 -15.23 7.08
CA LYS A 73 -12.37 -16.49 7.65
C LYS A 73 -11.24 -17.08 6.81
N GLU A 74 -11.44 -17.19 5.49
CA GLU A 74 -10.43 -17.74 4.57
C GLU A 74 -9.20 -16.83 4.55
N TYR A 75 -9.42 -15.51 4.49
CA TYR A 75 -8.38 -14.52 4.62
C TYR A 75 -7.55 -14.69 5.91
N GLY A 76 -8.21 -14.89 7.07
CA GLY A 76 -7.51 -15.16 8.33
C GLY A 76 -6.66 -16.43 8.30
N GLU A 77 -7.14 -17.49 7.66
CA GLU A 77 -6.37 -18.73 7.45
C GLU A 77 -5.16 -18.49 6.53
N ASP A 78 -5.34 -17.74 5.44
CA ASP A 78 -4.26 -17.38 4.52
C ASP A 78 -3.16 -16.55 5.20
N ILE A 79 -3.52 -15.57 6.03
CA ILE A 79 -2.55 -14.76 6.78
C ILE A 79 -1.78 -15.60 7.79
N ARG A 80 -2.43 -16.56 8.43
CA ARG A 80 -1.77 -17.50 9.34
C ARG A 80 -0.77 -18.38 8.61
N ASP A 81 -1.09 -18.84 7.41
CA ASP A 81 -0.21 -19.68 6.59
C ASP A 81 0.96 -18.86 5.98
N LEU A 82 0.72 -17.60 5.62
CA LEU A 82 1.74 -16.66 5.14
C LEU A 82 2.75 -16.28 6.23
N THR A 83 2.32 -16.16 7.49
CA THR A 83 3.15 -15.69 8.61
C THR A 83 4.49 -16.44 8.71
N PRO A 84 4.54 -17.78 8.83
CA PRO A 84 5.80 -18.50 8.90
C PRO A 84 6.66 -18.39 7.63
N ILE A 85 6.07 -18.16 6.45
CA ILE A 85 6.82 -17.96 5.20
C ILE A 85 7.62 -16.65 5.28
N VAL A 86 6.96 -15.56 5.69
CA VAL A 86 7.59 -14.24 5.83
C VAL A 86 8.58 -14.19 7.00
N GLU A 87 8.26 -14.82 8.13
CA GLU A 87 9.14 -14.84 9.31
C GLU A 87 10.47 -15.56 9.04
N ASN A 88 10.42 -16.65 8.26
CA ASN A 88 11.58 -17.44 7.88
C ASN A 88 12.29 -16.95 6.60
N ALA A 89 11.72 -15.95 5.91
CA ALA A 89 12.34 -15.36 4.73
C ALA A 89 13.63 -14.60 5.09
N TYR A 90 14.61 -14.67 4.19
CA TYR A 90 15.87 -13.94 4.26
C TYR A 90 16.21 -13.37 2.89
N GLY A 91 17.00 -12.30 2.84
CA GLY A 91 17.38 -11.64 1.60
C GLY A 91 17.76 -10.19 1.81
N ASP A 92 17.47 -9.34 0.83
CA ASP A 92 17.64 -7.90 0.94
C ASP A 92 16.88 -7.36 2.17
N ALA A 93 17.58 -6.64 3.04
CA ALA A 93 17.04 -6.22 4.33
C ALA A 93 15.92 -5.18 4.19
N GLU A 94 15.98 -4.33 3.16
CA GLU A 94 14.99 -3.29 2.92
C GLU A 94 13.70 -3.89 2.38
N ILE A 95 13.80 -4.77 1.38
CA ILE A 95 12.64 -5.51 0.84
C ILE A 95 12.04 -6.41 1.92
N LEU A 96 12.85 -7.12 2.71
CA LEU A 96 12.34 -7.97 3.78
C LEU A 96 11.63 -7.15 4.86
N ALA A 97 12.12 -5.96 5.19
CA ALA A 97 11.47 -5.07 6.15
C ALA A 97 10.09 -4.60 5.64
N THR A 98 9.96 -4.27 4.36
CA THR A 98 8.65 -3.88 3.78
C THR A 98 7.68 -5.05 3.71
N VAL A 99 8.13 -6.25 3.33
CA VAL A 99 7.34 -7.49 3.38
C VAL A 99 6.82 -7.76 4.80
N LYS A 100 7.69 -7.66 5.81
CA LYS A 100 7.30 -7.85 7.22
C LYS A 100 6.33 -6.77 7.71
N SER A 101 6.55 -5.52 7.29
CA SER A 101 5.65 -4.41 7.62
C SER A 101 4.26 -4.62 7.00
N ALA A 102 4.18 -5.08 5.76
CA ALA A 102 2.92 -5.40 5.09
C ALA A 102 2.18 -6.54 5.81
N LEU A 103 2.87 -7.64 6.13
CA LEU A 103 2.28 -8.73 6.91
C LEU A 103 1.71 -8.25 8.25
N ALA A 104 2.42 -7.37 8.96
CA ALA A 104 1.94 -6.83 10.23
C ALA A 104 0.61 -6.07 10.08
N GLY A 105 0.40 -5.35 8.96
CA GLY A 105 -0.87 -4.70 8.66
C GLY A 105 -2.00 -5.71 8.45
N HIS A 106 -1.73 -6.76 7.68
CA HIS A 106 -2.68 -7.85 7.45
C HIS A 106 -3.05 -8.57 8.75
N GLN A 107 -2.08 -8.83 9.63
CA GLN A 107 -2.31 -9.44 10.95
C GLN A 107 -3.19 -8.56 11.84
N LEU A 108 -3.04 -7.23 11.80
CA LEU A 108 -3.92 -6.32 12.53
C LEU A 108 -5.36 -6.38 12.02
N ALA A 109 -5.57 -6.50 10.70
CA ALA A 109 -6.92 -6.69 10.14
C ALA A 109 -7.56 -7.99 10.66
N VAL A 110 -6.80 -9.09 10.69
CA VAL A 110 -7.28 -10.38 11.22
C VAL A 110 -7.61 -10.26 12.70
N GLN A 111 -6.72 -9.69 13.52
CA GLN A 111 -6.93 -9.51 14.96
C GLN A 111 -8.18 -8.67 15.25
N PHE A 112 -8.41 -7.59 14.48
CA PHE A 112 -9.58 -6.76 14.66
C PHE A 112 -10.87 -7.53 14.34
N TRP A 113 -10.89 -8.26 13.22
CA TRP A 113 -12.02 -9.11 12.85
C TRP A 113 -12.28 -10.24 13.86
N GLU A 114 -11.22 -10.84 14.43
CA GLU A 114 -11.36 -11.91 15.41
C GLU A 114 -11.99 -11.45 16.74
N CYS A 115 -11.94 -10.15 17.06
CA CYS A 115 -12.60 -9.63 18.26
C CYS A 115 -14.10 -9.89 18.28
N ASP A 116 -14.75 -10.03 17.11
CA ASP A 116 -16.21 -10.27 17.02
C ASP A 116 -16.62 -11.68 17.43
N ARG A 117 -15.64 -12.54 17.65
CA ARG A 117 -15.80 -13.90 18.16
C ARG A 117 -15.74 -13.93 19.69
N VAL A 118 -15.42 -12.81 20.33
CA VAL A 118 -15.45 -12.66 21.79
C VAL A 118 -16.89 -12.56 22.27
N PHE A 119 -17.21 -13.30 23.32
CA PHE A 119 -18.53 -13.23 23.96
C PHE A 119 -18.51 -12.17 25.07
N GLY A 120 -19.40 -11.19 24.97
CA GLY A 120 -19.55 -10.13 25.97
C GLY A 120 -19.34 -8.73 25.37
N TYR A 121 -20.13 -7.76 25.84
CA TYR A 121 -20.10 -6.40 25.29
C TYR A 121 -18.78 -5.69 25.64
N ASP A 122 -18.40 -5.68 26.91
CA ASP A 122 -17.18 -5.01 27.37
C ASP A 122 -15.93 -5.69 26.81
N GLU A 123 -15.91 -7.02 26.78
CA GLU A 123 -14.80 -7.81 26.28
C GLU A 123 -14.59 -7.61 24.77
N LEU A 124 -15.67 -7.50 23.99
CA LEU A 124 -15.64 -7.18 22.57
C LEU A 124 -14.95 -5.83 22.32
N PHE A 125 -15.44 -4.76 22.97
CA PHE A 125 -14.91 -3.42 22.73
C PHE A 125 -13.53 -3.22 23.35
N GLN A 126 -13.21 -3.88 24.45
CA GLN A 126 -11.85 -3.93 24.98
C GLN A 126 -10.88 -4.60 23.99
N CYS A 127 -11.29 -5.72 23.36
CA CYS A 127 -10.50 -6.37 22.32
C CYS A 127 -10.28 -5.44 21.12
N ARG A 128 -11.36 -4.85 20.58
CA ARG A 128 -11.28 -3.93 19.44
C ARG A 128 -10.41 -2.72 19.74
N ASP A 129 -10.57 -2.08 20.90
CA ASP A 129 -9.77 -0.91 21.31
C ASP A 129 -8.28 -1.25 21.45
N GLN A 130 -7.95 -2.43 21.98
CA GLN A 130 -6.56 -2.87 22.07
C GLN A 130 -5.93 -3.03 20.67
N VAL A 131 -6.66 -3.62 19.72
CA VAL A 131 -6.17 -3.75 18.34
C VAL A 131 -6.09 -2.37 17.66
N LEU A 132 -7.08 -1.50 17.88
CA LEU A 132 -7.10 -0.14 17.33
C LEU A 132 -5.89 0.68 17.79
N GLN A 133 -5.41 0.52 19.02
CA GLN A 133 -4.17 1.18 19.46
C GLN A 133 -2.98 0.82 18.57
N ALA A 134 -2.83 -0.45 18.20
CA ALA A 134 -1.77 -0.90 17.31
C ALA A 134 -2.00 -0.44 15.85
N VAL A 135 -3.26 -0.48 15.39
CA VAL A 135 -3.67 0.07 14.08
C VAL A 135 -3.32 1.56 13.99
N PHE A 136 -3.63 2.36 15.00
CA PHE A 136 -3.37 3.80 15.03
C PHE A 136 -1.87 4.13 15.06
N GLN A 137 -1.06 3.29 15.71
CA GLN A 137 0.40 3.46 15.69
C GLN A 137 0.97 3.19 14.29
N LYS A 138 0.45 2.18 13.58
CA LYS A 138 0.92 1.84 12.23
C LYS A 138 0.32 2.75 11.14
N TYR A 139 -0.94 3.14 11.30
CA TYR A 139 -1.73 3.94 10.36
C TYR A 139 -2.37 5.15 11.08
N PRO A 140 -1.59 6.23 11.34
CA PRO A 140 -2.07 7.40 12.08
C PRO A 140 -3.25 8.13 11.42
N ASP A 141 -3.43 7.99 10.11
CA ASP A 141 -4.56 8.55 9.37
C ASP A 141 -5.89 7.86 9.70
N ILE A 142 -5.88 6.56 10.01
CA ILE A 142 -7.06 5.86 10.54
C ILE A 142 -7.40 6.43 11.93
N ALA A 143 -6.39 6.72 12.75
CA ALA A 143 -6.59 7.33 14.08
C ALA A 143 -7.28 8.70 13.98
N ALA A 144 -6.84 9.54 13.04
CA ALA A 144 -7.44 10.85 12.81
C ALA A 144 -8.92 10.74 12.37
N GLN A 145 -9.23 9.78 11.49
CA GLN A 145 -10.61 9.52 11.05
C GLN A 145 -11.48 9.01 12.21
N ALA A 146 -10.97 8.08 13.02
CA ALA A 146 -11.68 7.58 14.19
C ALA A 146 -11.95 8.70 15.21
N GLN A 147 -10.95 9.53 15.52
CA GLN A 147 -11.12 10.66 16.44
C GLN A 147 -12.15 11.68 15.95
N ALA A 148 -12.25 11.92 14.64
CA ALA A 148 -13.25 12.82 14.07
C ALA A 148 -14.69 12.30 14.25
N ILE A 149 -14.87 10.98 14.35
CA ILE A 149 -16.18 10.34 14.59
C ILE A 149 -16.53 10.41 16.09
N VAL A 150 -15.56 10.15 16.98
CA VAL A 150 -15.79 10.05 18.43
C VAL A 150 -15.76 11.40 19.16
N ALA A 151 -15.42 12.49 18.47
CA ALA A 151 -15.24 13.84 19.05
C ALA A 151 -16.44 14.41 19.84
N SER A 152 -17.61 13.77 19.82
CA SER A 152 -18.83 14.28 20.45
C SER A 152 -19.32 13.53 21.70
N GLU A 153 -18.73 12.40 22.09
CA GLU A 153 -19.32 11.54 23.14
C GLU A 153 -18.33 11.06 24.21
N ASN A 154 -18.78 11.03 25.47
CA ASN A 154 -18.00 10.53 26.61
C ASN A 154 -18.12 8.99 26.67
N THR A 155 -17.54 8.32 25.69
CA THR A 155 -17.65 6.86 25.55
C THR A 155 -16.52 6.14 26.28
N THR A 156 -16.84 4.99 26.87
CA THR A 156 -15.86 4.14 27.55
C THR A 156 -14.91 3.48 26.55
N TYR A 157 -15.39 3.19 25.33
CA TYR A 157 -14.64 2.54 24.26
C TYR A 157 -14.78 3.31 22.96
N ILE A 158 -13.67 3.52 22.26
CA ILE A 158 -13.66 4.21 20.97
C ILE A 158 -14.34 3.35 19.90
N SER A 159 -14.06 2.05 19.91
CA SER A 159 -14.62 1.07 18.97
C SER A 159 -16.13 0.88 19.06
N ALA A 160 -16.79 1.35 20.13
CA ALA A 160 -18.25 1.33 20.23
C ALA A 160 -18.93 2.29 19.24
N GLU A 161 -18.24 3.36 18.85
CA GLU A 161 -18.75 4.39 17.95
C GLU A 161 -18.28 4.22 16.50
N LEU A 162 -17.43 3.22 16.24
CA LEU A 162 -16.88 2.97 14.92
C LEU A 162 -17.63 1.83 14.24
N ASP A 163 -17.99 2.04 12.97
CA ASP A 163 -18.49 0.95 12.13
C ASP A 163 -17.35 -0.04 11.85
N GLU A 164 -17.57 -1.29 12.25
CA GLU A 164 -16.60 -2.39 12.14
C GLU A 164 -16.12 -2.59 10.71
N ASN A 165 -17.05 -2.65 9.75
CA ASN A 165 -16.72 -2.88 8.34
C ASN A 165 -15.89 -1.72 7.79
N SER A 166 -16.24 -0.49 8.13
CA SER A 166 -15.48 0.71 7.73
C SER A 166 -14.06 0.70 8.28
N VAL A 167 -13.87 0.25 9.53
CA VAL A 167 -12.54 0.09 10.12
C VAL A 167 -11.74 -1.00 9.40
N LEU A 168 -12.36 -2.16 9.14
CA LEU A 168 -11.71 -3.26 8.41
C LEU A 168 -11.33 -2.85 6.99
N GLU A 169 -12.22 -2.19 6.26
CA GLU A 169 -11.95 -1.65 4.92
C GLU A 169 -10.78 -0.67 4.94
N ALA A 170 -10.73 0.24 5.91
CA ALA A 170 -9.62 1.16 6.06
C ALA A 170 -8.29 0.44 6.34
N ILE A 171 -8.28 -0.57 7.22
CA ILE A 171 -7.07 -1.37 7.47
C ILE A 171 -6.65 -2.13 6.20
N TRP A 172 -7.59 -2.75 5.48
CA TRP A 172 -7.33 -3.47 4.23
C TRP A 172 -6.78 -2.55 3.13
N GLU A 173 -7.31 -1.34 2.99
CA GLU A 173 -6.79 -0.36 2.05
C GLU A 173 -5.33 0.01 2.37
N LYS A 174 -5.04 0.33 3.64
CA LYS A 174 -3.69 0.71 4.07
C LYS A 174 -2.68 -0.43 3.93
N THR A 175 -3.04 -1.63 4.38
CA THR A 175 -2.15 -2.80 4.23
C THR A 175 -2.00 -3.21 2.77
N GLY A 176 -3.02 -3.00 1.92
CA GLY A 176 -2.90 -3.23 0.49
C GLY A 176 -1.92 -2.27 -0.19
N MET A 177 -1.86 -1.02 0.27
CA MET A 177 -0.81 -0.09 -0.16
C MET A 177 0.58 -0.54 0.30
N ASP A 178 0.74 -0.98 1.55
CA ASP A 178 2.01 -1.51 2.07
C ASP A 178 2.48 -2.71 1.23
N THR A 179 1.57 -3.62 0.90
CA THR A 179 1.84 -4.80 0.05
C THR A 179 2.26 -4.38 -1.37
N LYS A 180 1.55 -3.43 -1.99
CA LYS A 180 1.96 -2.87 -3.30
C LYS A 180 3.36 -2.28 -3.25
N THR A 181 3.70 -1.54 -2.19
CA THR A 181 5.05 -1.00 -2.00
C THR A 181 6.10 -2.11 -1.91
N ALA A 182 5.86 -3.16 -1.12
CA ALA A 182 6.78 -4.30 -1.01
C ALA A 182 7.01 -4.98 -2.38
N LEU A 183 5.94 -5.18 -3.16
CA LEU A 183 6.01 -5.76 -4.50
C LEU A 183 6.76 -4.85 -5.49
N GLN A 184 6.58 -3.53 -5.43
CA GLN A 184 7.29 -2.58 -6.30
C GLN A 184 8.80 -2.53 -6.01
N MET A 185 9.21 -2.63 -4.75
CA MET A 185 10.63 -2.65 -4.38
C MET A 185 11.35 -3.89 -4.87
N SER A 186 10.64 -5.01 -4.99
CA SER A 186 11.17 -6.24 -5.58
C SER A 186 11.35 -6.17 -7.11
N ASN A 187 10.63 -5.25 -7.77
CA ASN A 187 10.65 -5.06 -9.23
C ASN A 187 10.95 -3.59 -9.62
N PRO A 188 12.16 -3.08 -9.37
CA PRO A 188 12.49 -1.67 -9.58
C PRO A 188 12.39 -1.21 -11.05
N THR A 189 12.30 -2.12 -12.02
CA THR A 189 12.19 -1.80 -13.45
C THR A 189 10.86 -1.15 -13.84
N SER A 190 9.81 -1.21 -12.99
CA SER A 190 8.50 -0.62 -13.31
C SER A 190 8.40 0.89 -13.03
N LEU A 191 9.35 1.50 -12.33
CA LEU A 191 9.30 2.92 -11.94
C LEU A 191 9.93 3.89 -12.96
N THR A 192 10.45 3.39 -14.08
CA THR A 192 11.04 4.23 -15.16
C THR A 192 10.31 4.12 -16.50
N ALA A 193 9.24 3.34 -16.62
CA ALA A 193 8.54 3.15 -17.90
C ALA A 193 7.49 4.23 -18.23
N ASP A 194 7.12 5.10 -17.27
CA ASP A 194 6.08 6.12 -17.49
C ASP A 194 6.62 7.46 -18.04
N ASN A 195 7.89 7.53 -18.47
CA ASN A 195 8.46 8.77 -19.04
C ASN A 195 8.89 8.67 -20.52
N HIS A 196 8.44 7.65 -21.25
CA HIS A 196 8.64 7.57 -22.70
C HIS A 196 7.43 7.01 -23.45
N THR A 197 6.36 7.79 -23.58
CA THR A 197 5.49 7.71 -24.77
C THR A 197 4.78 9.04 -25.05
N GLN A 198 5.53 10.05 -25.51
CA GLN A 198 5.00 11.04 -26.44
C GLN A 198 6.11 11.45 -27.41
N ASN A 199 6.03 10.91 -28.62
CA ASN A 199 6.42 11.54 -29.87
C ASN A 199 5.61 10.90 -31.00
#